data_AF-A0AA96ST66-F1
#
_entry.id   AF-A0AA96ST66-F1
#
_cell.length_a   1.000
_cell.length_b   1.000
_cell.length_c   1.000
_cell.angle_alpha   90.00
_cell.angle_beta   90.00
_cell.angle_gamma   90.00
#
_symmetry.space_group_name_H-M   'P 1'
#
loop_
_entity.id
_entity.type
_entity.pdbx_description
1 polymer ?
#
loop_
_entity_poly.entity_id
_entity_poly.type
_entity_poly.pdbx_seq_one_letter_code
_entity_poly.pdbx_strand_id
1 'polypeptide(L)' 'MKPTKSLKKQAERAEAAARRSADSEHAERMRDLAEAFRAQADALKTKKKGKRKTRDDPKSRQGN' A
#
# COMPACT_ATOMS: atom_id res chain seq x y z
N MET A 1 3.66 8.78 -12.34
CA MET A 1 2.57 8.13 -11.55
C MET A 1 2.95 8.08 -10.08
N LYS A 2 1.99 8.17 -9.14
CA LYS A 2 2.26 8.00 -7.70
C LYS A 2 2.34 6.48 -7.39
N PRO A 3 3.39 5.98 -6.72
CA PRO A 3 3.57 4.53 -6.49
C PRO A 3 2.40 3.91 -5.70
N THR A 4 1.79 4.68 -4.80
CA THR A 4 0.59 4.27 -4.05
C THR A 4 -0.64 4.06 -4.94
N LYS A 5 -0.76 4.75 -6.08
CA LYS A 5 -1.87 4.52 -7.03
C LYS A 5 -1.68 3.21 -7.80
N SER A 6 -0.44 2.88 -8.16
CA SER A 6 -0.14 1.62 -8.86
C SER A 6 -0.41 0.41 -7.98
N LEU A 7 -0.04 0.47 -6.71
CA LEU A 7 -0.32 -0.60 -5.73
C LEU A 7 -1.82 -0.78 -5.48
N LYS A 8 -2.59 0.31 -5.36
CA LYS A 8 -4.05 0.23 -5.27
C LYS A 8 -4.66 -0.46 -6.49
N LYS A 9 -4.19 -0.12 -7.70
CA LYS A 9 -4.67 -0.73 -8.94
C LYS A 9 -4.31 -2.22 -9.05
N GLN A 10 -3.17 -2.63 -8.48
CA GLN A 10 -2.79 -4.04 -8.38
C GLN A 10 -3.68 -4.78 -7.37
N ALA A 11 -4.00 -4.17 -6.23
CA ALA A 11 -4.94 -4.73 -5.27
C ALA A 11 -6.33 -4.94 -5.89
N GLU A 12 -6.88 -3.93 -6.59
CA GLU A 12 -8.18 -4.03 -7.27
C GLU A 12 -8.20 -5.16 -8.32
N ARG A 13 -7.10 -5.36 -9.05
CA ARG A 13 -6.97 -6.45 -10.01
C ARG A 13 -6.93 -7.82 -9.36
N ALA A 14 -6.19 -7.95 -8.25
CA ALA A 14 -6.15 -9.19 -7.48
C ALA A 14 -7.52 -9.52 -6.87
N GLU A 15 -8.26 -8.54 -6.35
CA GLU A 15 -9.65 -8.75 -5.89
C GLU A 15 -10.59 -9.15 -7.02
N ALA A 16 -10.47 -8.53 -8.19
CA ALA A 16 -11.26 -8.91 -9.36
C ALA A 16 -10.93 -10.33 -9.83
N ALA A 17 -9.66 -10.75 -9.78
CA ALA A 17 -9.25 -12.11 -10.07
C ALA A 17 -9.82 -13.11 -9.05
N ALA A 18 -9.73 -12.78 -7.75
CA ALA A 18 -10.31 -13.61 -6.69
C ALA A 18 -11.82 -13.81 -6.86
N ARG A 19 -12.56 -12.75 -7.21
CA ARG A 19 -14.02 -12.81 -7.42
C ARG A 19 -14.43 -13.62 -8.64
N ARG A 20 -13.57 -13.69 -9.66
CA ARG A 20 -13.83 -14.42 -10.90
C ARG A 20 -13.31 -15.86 -10.86
N SER A 21 -12.51 -16.21 -9.85
CA SER A 21 -11.99 -17.55 -9.72
C SER A 21 -13.05 -18.49 -9.16
N ALA A 22 -13.27 -19.61 -9.85
CA ALA A 22 -14.12 -20.70 -9.36
C ALA A 22 -13.38 -21.60 -8.37
N ASP A 23 -12.05 -21.52 -8.34
CA ASP A 23 -11.18 -22.27 -7.45
C ASP A 23 -11.00 -21.50 -6.13
N SER A 24 -11.42 -22.12 -5.03
CA SER A 24 -11.42 -21.51 -3.70
C SER A 24 -10.01 -21.16 -3.23
N GLU A 25 -9.03 -22.06 -3.42
CA GLU A 25 -7.65 -21.81 -3.01
C GLU A 25 -7.01 -20.66 -3.79
N HIS A 26 -7.25 -20.62 -5.11
CA HIS A 26 -6.78 -19.54 -5.96
C HIS A 26 -7.45 -18.22 -5.61
N ALA A 27 -8.75 -18.23 -5.30
CA ALA A 27 -9.48 -17.06 -4.83
C ALA A 27 -8.89 -16.53 -3.51
N GLU A 28 -8.56 -17.40 -2.56
CA GLU A 28 -7.93 -17.03 -1.29
C GLU A 28 -6.53 -16.43 -1.50
N ARG A 29 -5.67 -17.09 -2.28
CA ARG A 29 -4.33 -16.56 -2.61
C ARG A 29 -4.40 -15.17 -3.28
N MET A 30 -5.40 -14.93 -4.12
CA MET A 30 -5.62 -13.64 -4.76
C MET A 30 -6.15 -12.57 -3.79
N ARG A 31 -6.94 -12.96 -2.77
CA ARG A 31 -7.36 -12.06 -1.68
C ARG A 31 -6.17 -11.66 -0.81
N ASP A 32 -5.32 -12.62 -0.43
CA ASP A 32 -4.10 -12.36 0.34
C ASP A 32 -3.18 -11.40 -0.41
N LEU A 33 -3.01 -11.61 -1.72
CA LEU A 33 -2.22 -10.75 -2.57
C LEU A 33 -2.80 -9.31 -2.64
N ALA A 34 -4.12 -9.18 -2.72
CA ALA A 34 -4.77 -7.87 -2.69
C ALA A 34 -4.55 -7.14 -1.36
N GLU A 35 -4.64 -7.85 -0.24
CA GLU A 35 -4.39 -7.30 1.08
C GLU A 35 -2.93 -6.82 1.22
N ALA A 36 -1.97 -7.63 0.76
CA ALA A 36 -0.55 -7.26 0.76
C ALA A 36 -0.29 -5.96 -0.04
N PHE A 37 -0.93 -5.79 -1.20
CA PHE A 37 -0.82 -4.55 -1.97
C PHE A 37 -1.45 -3.33 -1.28
N ARG A 38 -2.58 -3.52 -0.59
CA ARG A 38 -3.20 -2.46 0.23
C ARG A 38 -2.29 -2.06 1.40
N ALA A 39 -1.73 -3.04 2.11
CA ALA A 39 -0.80 -2.82 3.21
C ALA A 39 0.46 -2.05 2.75
N GLN A 40 1.04 -2.41 1.60
CA GLN A 40 2.18 -1.68 1.03
C GLN A 40 1.80 -0.24 0.62
N ALA A 41 0.62 -0.05 0.04
CA ALA A 41 0.14 1.28 -0.34
C ALA A 41 -0.04 2.19 0.88
N ASP A 42 -0.52 1.65 2.00
CA ASP A 42 -0.68 2.38 3.25
C ASP A 42 0.66 2.65 3.95
N ALA A 43 1.56 1.66 3.99
CA ALA A 43 2.92 1.85 4.49
C ALA A 43 3.69 2.96 3.72
N LEU A 44 3.48 3.08 2.41
CA LEU A 44 4.07 4.16 1.61
C LEU A 44 3.42 5.52 1.88
N LYS A 45 2.12 5.57 2.17
CA LYS A 45 1.44 6.80 2.59
C LYS A 45 1.95 7.27 3.95
N THR A 46 2.07 6.37 4.93
CA THR A 46 2.52 6.69 6.29
C THR A 46 3.99 7.10 6.28
N LYS A 47 4.87 6.39 5.56
CA LYS A 47 6.28 6.81 5.35
C LYS A 47 6.39 8.18 4.71
N LYS A 48 5.54 8.51 3.72
CA LYS A 48 5.51 9.85 3.11
C LYS A 48 4.99 10.93 4.06
N LYS A 49 4.04 10.60 4.94
CA LYS A 49 3.53 11.51 5.99
C LYS A 49 4.58 11.75 7.07
N GLY A 50 5.30 10.71 7.49
CA GLY A 50 6.45 10.80 8.39
C GLY A 50 7.56 11.69 7.82
N LYS A 51 8.00 11.43 6.58
CA LYS A 51 9.02 12.24 5.89
C LYS A 51 8.62 13.71 5.68
N ARG A 52 7.31 14.02 5.60
CA ARG A 52 6.84 15.41 5.56
C ARG A 52 6.86 16.08 6.93
N LYS A 53 6.49 15.36 8.00
CA LYS A 53 6.60 15.86 9.37
C LYS A 53 8.04 16.20 9.76
N THR A 54 9.04 15.44 9.28
CA THR A 54 10.46 15.75 9.59
C THR A 54 11.02 16.91 8.78
N ARG A 55 10.41 17.26 7.64
CA ARG A 55 10.97 18.24 6.69
C ARG A 55 10.32 19.62 6.79
N ASP A 56 9.16 19.69 7.44
CA ASP A 56 8.38 20.91 7.65
C ASP A 56 8.39 21.39 9.12
N ASP A 57 9.19 20.75 9.98
CA ASP A 57 9.41 21.19 11.35
C ASP A 57 10.78 21.91 11.44
N PRO A 58 10.82 23.25 11.56
CA PRO A 58 12.07 24.00 11.69
C PRO A 58 12.79 23.77 13.03
N LYS A 59 12.35 22.86 13.90
CA LYS A 59 12.88 22.67 15.26
C LYS A 59 13.82 21.47 15.41
N SER A 60 14.06 20.70 14.34
CA SER A 60 14.89 19.48 14.41
C SER A 60 16.40 19.72 14.15
N ARG A 61 16.88 20.97 14.20
CA ARG A 61 18.27 21.33 13.85
C ARG A 61 19.20 21.59 15.06
N GLN A 62 18.79 21.26 16.28
CA GLN A 62 19.68 21.32 17.46
C GLN A 62 19.49 20.11 18.40
N GLY A 63 20.62 19.53 18.78
CA GLY A 63 20.79 18.46 19.78
C GLY A 63 21.12 17.12 19.13
N ASN A 64 22.32 16.56 19.23
CA ASN A 64 23.51 16.85 20.04
C ASN A 64 24.75 16.49 19.20
#